data_AF-A0A4Y2DGL2-F1
#
_entry.id   AF-A0A4Y2DGL2-F1
#
_cell.length_a   1.000
_cell.length_b   1.000
_cell.length_c   1.000
_cell.angle_alpha   90.00
_cell.angle_beta   90.00
_cell.angle_gamma   90.00
#
_symmetry.space_group_name_H-M   'P 1'
#
loop_
_entity.id
_entity.type
_entity.pdbx_description
1 polymer ?
#
loop_
_entity_poly.entity_id
_entity_poly.type
_entity_poly.pdbx_seq_one_letter_code
_entity_poly.pdbx_strand_id
1 'polypeptide(L)'
;MVFDVTWPWNILWSDEAHFCLNGHVNTHNCQIWATENPHAIQEQTLHRDKVTVRCGFRANFIIGPYFFDETTANGIQTCSIKGQRYRDMLRDFVIPQLQQRGCLQDIIFMQDGAHPHIDRPVKSIARTAFHRCTGDQP
;
A
#
# COMPACT_ATOMS: atom_id res chain seq x y z
N MET A 1 -28.75 -18.09 9.49
CA MET A 1 -27.63 -17.16 9.30
C MET A 1 -27.53 -16.92 7.80
N VAL A 2 -27.90 -15.75 7.30
CA VAL A 2 -27.81 -15.44 5.87
C VAL A 2 -26.38 -15.00 5.60
N PHE A 3 -25.67 -15.74 4.76
CA PHE A 3 -24.34 -15.34 4.30
C PHE A 3 -24.53 -14.22 3.28
N ASP A 4 -24.12 -13.01 3.63
CA ASP A 4 -24.11 -11.90 2.68
C ASP A 4 -23.05 -12.19 1.61
N VAL A 5 -23.47 -12.59 0.41
CA VAL A 5 -22.56 -12.88 -0.71
C VAL A 5 -21.92 -11.63 -1.30
N THR A 6 -22.34 -10.43 -0.88
CA THR A 6 -21.86 -9.17 -1.43
C THR A 6 -20.64 -8.59 -0.70
N TRP A 7 -20.26 -9.19 0.44
CA TRP A 7 -19.12 -8.75 1.24
C TRP A 7 -17.79 -8.56 0.46
N PRO A 8 -17.43 -9.36 -0.58
CA PRO A 8 -16.17 -9.16 -1.29
C PRO A 8 -16.12 -7.85 -2.05
N TRP A 9 -17.28 -7.33 -2.47
CA TRP A 9 -17.41 -6.05 -3.15
C TRP A 9 -17.13 -4.89 -2.21
N ASN A 10 -17.15 -5.09 -0.90
CA ASN A 10 -16.91 -4.07 0.12
C ASN A 10 -15.46 -4.03 0.61
N ILE A 11 -14.61 -4.95 0.12
CA ILE A 11 -13.19 -4.96 0.47
C ILE A 11 -12.47 -3.85 -0.29
N LEU A 12 -11.73 -3.03 0.45
CA LEU A 12 -10.69 -2.16 -0.09
C LEU A 12 -9.35 -2.87 0.03
N TRP A 13 -8.90 -3.47 -1.06
CA TRP A 13 -7.56 -4.07 -1.16
C TRP A 13 -6.54 -2.95 -1.24
N SER A 14 -5.46 -3.02 -0.48
CA SER A 14 -4.40 -2.03 -0.59
C SER A 14 -3.03 -2.58 -0.23
N ASP A 15 -2.02 -1.99 -0.86
CA ASP A 15 -0.63 -2.40 -0.68
C ASP A 15 0.32 -1.25 -1.08
N GLU A 16 1.57 -1.41 -0.67
CA GLU A 16 2.69 -0.57 -1.02
C GLU A 16 3.56 -1.21 -2.10
N ALA A 17 4.02 -0.40 -3.06
CA ALA A 17 4.98 -0.82 -4.06
C ALA A 17 6.15 0.17 -4.17
N HIS A 18 7.34 -0.37 -4.40
CA HIS A 18 8.52 0.41 -4.76
C HIS A 18 8.70 0.44 -6.28
N PHE A 19 8.85 1.63 -6.85
CA PHE A 19 9.20 1.82 -8.27
C PHE A 19 10.59 2.44 -8.37
N CYS A 20 11.52 1.74 -9.01
CA CYS A 20 12.87 2.25 -9.25
C CYS A 20 12.84 3.28 -10.39
N LEU A 21 13.46 4.44 -10.19
CA LEU A 21 13.44 5.52 -11.18
C LEU A 21 14.43 5.33 -12.33
N ASN A 22 15.35 4.38 -12.19
CA ASN A 22 16.37 4.04 -13.19
C ASN A 22 15.95 2.89 -14.13
N GLY A 23 14.66 2.54 -14.19
CA GLY A 23 14.16 1.47 -15.05
C GLY A 23 14.55 0.05 -14.60
N HIS A 24 15.10 -0.09 -13.40
CA HIS A 24 15.46 -1.40 -12.86
C HIS A 24 14.21 -2.25 -12.57
N VAL A 25 14.18 -3.46 -13.13
CA VAL A 25 13.11 -4.45 -12.92
C VAL A 25 13.48 -5.34 -11.73
N ASN A 26 12.55 -5.51 -10.79
CA ASN A 26 12.72 -6.41 -9.65
C ASN A 26 13.10 -7.82 -10.14
N THR A 27 14.08 -8.46 -9.49
CA THR A 27 14.55 -9.81 -9.81
C THR A 27 13.45 -10.87 -9.79
N HIS A 28 12.42 -10.69 -8.96
CA HIS A 28 11.26 -11.59 -8.92
C HIS A 28 10.41 -11.51 -10.20
N ASN A 29 10.50 -10.40 -10.94
CA ASN A 29 9.86 -10.19 -12.23
C ASN A 29 10.83 -10.38 -13.42
N CYS A 30 12.12 -10.61 -13.15
CA CYS A 30 13.16 -10.79 -14.17
C CYS A 30 13.44 -12.28 -14.34
N GLN A 31 12.55 -13.00 -15.03
CA GLN A 31 12.76 -14.40 -15.35
C GLN A 31 13.37 -14.53 -16.74
N ILE A 32 14.61 -15.02 -16.81
CA ILE A 32 15.31 -15.29 -18.07
C ILE A 32 15.02 -16.74 -18.45
N TRP A 33 14.37 -16.94 -19.58
CA TRP A 33 14.14 -18.27 -20.15
C TRP A 33 15.24 -18.58 -21.16
N ALA A 34 15.91 -19.71 -21.00
CA ALA A 34 16.92 -20.22 -21.91
C ALA A 34 16.91 -21.76 -21.91
N THR A 35 17.34 -22.38 -23.00
CA THR A 35 17.41 -23.84 -23.15
C THR A 35 18.47 -24.46 -22.23
N GLU A 36 19.50 -23.69 -21.90
CA GLU A 36 20.57 -24.03 -20.95
C GLU A 36 20.76 -22.86 -19.97
N ASN A 37 21.34 -23.12 -18.79
CA ASN A 37 21.54 -22.07 -17.77
C ASN A 37 22.44 -20.95 -18.33
N PRO A 38 21.93 -19.70 -18.44
CA PRO A 38 22.68 -18.62 -19.08
C PRO A 38 23.83 -18.09 -18.22
N HIS A 39 23.97 -18.53 -16.96
CA HIS A 39 24.94 -18.00 -16.00
C HIS A 39 24.91 -16.46 -15.90
N ALA A 40 23.74 -15.86 -16.15
CA ALA A 40 23.58 -14.42 -16.21
C ALA A 40 23.73 -13.82 -14.80
N ILE A 41 24.67 -12.90 -14.65
CA ILE A 41 24.84 -12.09 -13.43
C ILE A 41 24.29 -10.71 -13.73
N GLN A 42 23.29 -10.27 -12.96
CA GLN A 42 22.78 -8.91 -13.03
C GLN A 42 23.32 -8.11 -11.87
N GLU A 43 24.20 -7.14 -12.17
CA GLU A 43 24.68 -6.19 -11.16
C GLU A 43 23.56 -5.26 -10.69
N GLN A 44 23.62 -4.93 -9.40
CA GLN A 44 22.54 -4.27 -8.70
C GLN A 44 23.08 -3.20 -7.78
N THR A 45 22.78 -1.94 -8.06
CA THR A 45 23.11 -0.83 -7.15
C THR A 45 22.40 -1.04 -5.81
N LEU A 46 23.15 -0.92 -4.70
CA LEU A 46 22.64 -1.10 -3.34
C LEU A 46 21.68 0.03 -2.92
N HIS A 47 21.96 1.27 -3.35
CA HIS A 47 21.18 2.46 -3.04
C HIS A 47 20.53 2.99 -4.32
N ARG A 48 19.35 2.48 -4.63
CA ARG A 48 18.58 2.92 -5.80
C ARG A 48 17.64 4.05 -5.43
N ASP A 49 17.57 5.04 -6.31
CA ASP A 49 16.48 5.99 -6.30
C ASP A 49 15.19 5.25 -6.65
N LYS A 50 14.28 5.24 -5.69
CA LYS A 50 12.97 4.60 -5.78
C LYS A 50 11.92 5.51 -5.22
N VAL A 51 10.69 5.37 -5.69
CA VAL A 51 9.50 5.95 -5.05
C VAL A 51 8.70 4.85 -4.39
N THR A 52 8.16 5.14 -3.21
CA THR A 52 7.24 4.23 -2.52
C THR A 52 5.85 4.77 -2.68
N VAL A 53 4.96 3.95 -3.24
CA VAL A 53 3.59 4.33 -3.53
C VAL A 53 2.66 3.39 -2.81
N ARG A 54 1.62 3.92 -2.18
CA ARG A 54 0.48 3.13 -1.73
C ARG A 54 -0.69 3.36 -2.64
N CYS A 55 -1.36 2.28 -3.01
CA CYS A 55 -2.60 2.31 -3.75
C CYS A 55 -3.60 1.35 -3.10
N GLY A 56 -4.88 1.65 -3.23
CA GLY A 56 -5.93 0.70 -2.90
C GLY A 56 -6.99 0.67 -3.99
N PHE A 57 -7.67 -0.46 -4.13
CA PHE A 57 -8.77 -0.60 -5.05
C PHE A 57 -9.91 -1.38 -4.44
N ARG A 58 -11.11 -0.97 -4.84
CA ARG A 58 -12.37 -1.69 -4.67
C ARG A 58 -12.83 -2.09 -6.07
N ALA A 59 -13.78 -3.01 -6.18
CA ALA A 59 -14.29 -3.47 -7.47
C ALA A 59 -14.77 -2.36 -8.43
N ASN A 60 -15.13 -1.19 -7.92
CA ASN A 60 -15.68 -0.08 -8.70
C ASN A 60 -14.79 1.18 -8.76
N PHE A 61 -13.71 1.28 -7.96
CA PHE A 61 -12.81 2.44 -8.02
C PHE A 61 -11.45 2.16 -7.40
N ILE A 62 -10.49 3.04 -7.72
CA ILE A 62 -9.15 3.09 -7.17
C ILE A 62 -9.04 4.29 -6.21
N ILE A 63 -8.25 4.13 -5.14
CA ILE A 63 -7.81 5.15 -4.18
C ILE A 63 -6.29 5.23 -4.25
N GLY A 64 -5.77 6.38 -4.65
CA GLY A 64 -4.34 6.57 -4.88
C GLY A 64 -4.05 7.04 -6.30
N PRO A 65 -2.77 7.06 -6.72
CA PRO A 65 -1.58 6.74 -5.92
C PRO A 65 -1.31 7.75 -4.80
N TYR A 66 -0.80 7.29 -3.64
CA TYR A 66 -0.22 8.14 -2.60
C TYR A 66 1.29 7.92 -2.56
N PHE A 67 2.07 8.99 -2.71
CA PHE A 67 3.53 8.93 -2.70
C PHE A 67 4.06 9.20 -1.29
N PHE A 68 4.95 8.34 -0.81
CA PHE A 68 5.68 8.58 0.44
C PHE A 68 6.99 9.30 0.12
N ASP A 69 6.90 10.61 -0.04
CA ASP A 69 8.03 11.49 -0.29
C ASP A 69 8.13 12.62 0.73
N GLU A 70 9.28 13.30 0.74
CA GLU A 70 9.60 14.40 1.62
C GLU A 70 10.49 15.40 0.86
N THR A 71 10.15 16.68 0.96
CA THR A 71 10.96 17.75 0.38
C THR A 71 12.18 18.00 1.25
N THR A 72 13.36 17.79 0.69
CA THR A 72 14.66 18.05 1.34
C THR A 72 15.39 19.20 0.63
N ALA A 73 16.52 19.64 1.19
CA ALA A 73 17.41 20.60 0.52
C ALA A 73 17.90 20.13 -0.86
N ASN A 74 17.89 18.81 -1.09
CA ASN A 74 18.31 18.18 -2.35
C ASN A 74 17.12 17.80 -3.26
N GLY A 75 15.92 18.32 -2.98
CA GLY A 75 14.69 18.01 -3.71
C GLY A 75 13.81 16.96 -3.02
N ILE A 76 12.83 16.45 -3.76
CA ILE A 76 11.86 15.45 -3.27
C ILE A 76 12.57 14.09 -3.17
N GLN A 77 12.58 13.51 -1.98
CA GLN A 77 13.17 12.21 -1.71
C GLN A 77 12.14 11.27 -1.10
N THR A 78 12.24 9.99 -1.44
CA THR A 78 11.39 8.95 -0.87
C THR A 78 11.72 8.73 0.60
N CYS A 79 10.68 8.69 1.43
CA CYS A 79 10.83 8.48 2.86
C CYS A 79 10.38 7.07 3.27
N SER A 80 10.96 6.56 4.36
CA SER A 80 10.52 5.30 4.95
C SER A 80 9.12 5.43 5.54
N ILE A 81 8.27 4.43 5.29
CA ILE A 81 6.94 4.35 5.88
C ILE A 81 7.09 3.98 7.36
N LYS A 82 6.74 4.94 8.22
CA LYS A 82 6.62 4.76 9.67
C LYS A 82 5.15 4.84 10.07
N GLY A 83 4.78 4.28 11.22
CA GLY A 83 3.39 4.26 11.68
C GLY A 83 2.74 5.65 11.70
N GLN A 84 3.45 6.70 12.10
CA GLN A 84 2.93 8.07 12.05
C GLN A 84 2.64 8.55 10.62
N ARG A 85 3.57 8.35 9.67
CA ARG A 85 3.35 8.73 8.25
C ARG A 85 2.21 7.93 7.63
N TYR A 86 2.09 6.65 7.98
CA TYR A 86 0.99 5.79 7.53
C TYR A 86 -0.35 6.24 8.11
N ARG A 87 -0.40 6.59 9.40
CA ARG A 87 -1.57 7.18 10.04
C ARG A 87 -2.00 8.49 9.37
N ASP A 88 -1.04 9.39 9.11
CA ASP A 88 -1.32 10.66 8.45
C ASP A 88 -1.87 10.42 7.03
N MET A 89 -1.31 9.48 6.28
CA MET A 89 -1.85 9.05 4.98
C MET A 89 -3.31 8.55 5.08
N LEU A 90 -3.62 7.71 6.08
CA LEU A 90 -5.01 7.27 6.29
C LEU A 90 -5.94 8.45 6.61
N ARG A 91 -5.53 9.32 7.53
CA ARG A 91 -6.31 10.48 8.02
C ARG A 91 -6.57 11.51 6.91
N ASP A 92 -5.52 11.87 6.18
CA ASP A 92 -5.53 13.05 5.32
C ASP A 92 -5.85 12.72 3.86
N PHE A 93 -5.67 11.47 3.45
CA PHE A 93 -5.85 11.06 2.05
C PHE A 93 -6.93 10.01 1.87
N VAL A 94 -6.85 8.86 2.56
CA VAL A 94 -7.74 7.71 2.29
C VAL A 94 -9.14 7.93 2.82
N ILE A 95 -9.26 8.27 4.10
CA ILE A 95 -10.56 8.45 4.76
C ILE A 95 -11.38 9.56 4.06
N PRO A 96 -10.82 10.76 3.77
CA PRO A 96 -11.57 11.81 3.09
C PRO A 96 -12.09 11.39 1.71
N GLN A 97 -11.30 10.65 0.92
CA GLN A 97 -11.76 10.17 -0.39
C GLN A 97 -12.91 9.16 -0.29
N LEU A 98 -12.88 8.28 0.70
CA LEU A 98 -13.96 7.32 0.92
C LEU A 98 -15.22 7.99 1.46
N GLN A 99 -15.06 9.04 2.29
CA GLN A 99 -16.17 9.88 2.75
C GLN A 99 -16.81 10.65 1.60
N GLN A 100 -16.02 11.27 0.72
CA GLN A 100 -16.51 11.97 -0.47
C GLN A 100 -17.30 11.04 -1.40
N ARG A 101 -16.91 9.75 -1.45
CA ARG A 101 -17.62 8.71 -2.21
C ARG A 101 -18.83 8.14 -1.47
N GLY A 102 -19.10 8.57 -0.24
CA GLY A 102 -20.24 8.12 0.56
C GLY A 102 -20.21 6.64 0.96
N CYS A 103 -19.02 6.02 0.99
CA CYS A 103 -18.89 4.57 1.17
C CYS A 103 -18.04 4.13 2.37
N LEU A 104 -17.46 5.08 3.13
CA LEU A 104 -16.54 4.78 4.24
C LEU A 104 -17.10 3.72 5.22
N GLN A 105 -18.38 3.83 5.56
CA GLN A 105 -19.03 3.01 6.59
C GLN A 105 -19.23 1.54 6.18
N ASP A 106 -19.08 1.22 4.89
CA ASP A 106 -19.22 -0.14 4.37
C ASP A 106 -17.87 -0.79 4.10
N ILE A 107 -16.76 -0.05 4.24
CA ILE A 107 -15.44 -0.55 3.84
C ILE A 107 -14.92 -1.60 4.81
N ILE A 108 -14.60 -2.77 4.25
CA ILE A 108 -13.72 -3.76 4.86
C ILE A 108 -12.30 -3.43 4.41
N PHE A 109 -11.53 -2.80 5.28
CA PHE A 109 -10.18 -2.37 4.97
C PHE A 109 -9.19 -3.55 5.03
N MET A 110 -8.54 -3.85 3.91
CA MET A 110 -7.55 -4.90 3.80
C MET A 110 -6.16 -4.30 3.67
N GLN A 111 -5.29 -4.70 4.59
CA GLN A 111 -3.86 -4.41 4.63
C GLN A 111 -3.10 -5.64 5.18
N ASP A 112 -1.80 -5.72 4.88
CA ASP A 112 -0.93 -6.79 5.37
C ASP A 112 -0.50 -6.58 6.84
N GLY A 113 0.40 -7.44 7.33
CA GLY A 113 0.93 -7.38 8.70
C GLY A 113 2.18 -6.52 8.89
N ALA A 114 2.53 -5.62 7.96
CA ALA A 114 3.75 -4.83 8.04
C ALA A 114 3.81 -3.98 9.33
N HIS A 115 5.03 -3.69 9.80
CA HIS A 115 5.26 -3.01 11.07
C HIS A 115 4.49 -1.67 11.23
N PRO A 116 4.43 -0.79 10.20
CA PRO A 116 3.63 0.44 10.29
C PRO A 116 2.13 0.19 10.47
N HIS A 117 1.59 -0.90 9.90
CA HIS A 117 0.15 -1.21 9.89
C HIS A 117 -0.33 -1.66 11.27
N ILE A 118 0.57 -2.26 12.06
CA ILE A 118 0.26 -2.74 13.40
C ILE A 118 0.53 -1.71 14.51
N ASP A 119 1.05 -0.53 14.17
CA ASP A 119 1.29 0.54 15.15
C ASP A 119 -0.03 0.97 15.82
N ARG A 120 0.02 1.28 17.13
CA ARG A 120 -1.18 1.56 17.93
C ARG A 120 -2.01 2.72 17.37
N PRO A 121 -1.42 3.86 16.98
CA PRO A 121 -2.18 4.97 16.41
C PRO A 121 -2.83 4.60 15.06
N VAL A 122 -2.19 3.74 14.27
CA VAL A 122 -2.71 3.25 12.98
C VAL A 122 -3.89 2.30 13.20
N LYS A 123 -3.75 1.33 14.09
CA LYS A 123 -4.87 0.44 14.46
C LYS A 123 -6.05 1.23 15.03
N SER A 124 -5.78 2.23 15.86
CA SER A 124 -6.83 3.08 16.44
C SER A 124 -7.63 3.82 15.37
N ILE A 125 -6.96 4.47 14.41
CA ILE A 125 -7.68 5.17 13.34
C ILE A 125 -8.42 4.20 12.42
N ALA A 126 -7.81 3.05 12.08
CA ALA A 126 -8.44 2.05 11.22
C ALA A 126 -9.73 1.49 11.83
N ARG A 127 -9.70 1.13 13.12
CA ARG A 127 -10.87 0.66 13.89
C ARG A 127 -11.97 1.69 14.03
N THR A 128 -11.59 2.97 14.07
CA THR A 128 -12.56 4.07 14.26
C THR A 128 -13.22 4.45 12.94
N ALA A 129 -12.48 4.36 11.82
CA ALA A 129 -12.95 4.86 10.53
C ALA A 129 -13.65 3.80 9.68
N PHE A 130 -13.22 2.54 9.70
CA PHE A 130 -13.71 1.50 8.81
C PHE A 130 -14.66 0.54 9.51
N HIS A 131 -15.58 -0.06 8.75
CA HIS A 131 -16.49 -1.09 9.26
C HIS A 131 -15.73 -2.27 9.89
N ARG A 132 -14.66 -2.69 9.20
CA ARG A 132 -13.78 -3.77 9.63
C ARG A 132 -12.39 -3.54 9.04
N CYS A 133 -11.35 -3.91 9.78
CA CYS A 133 -9.99 -3.99 9.26
C CYS A 133 -9.45 -5.42 9.38
N THR A 134 -8.61 -5.86 8.44
CA THR A 134 -7.87 -7.12 8.56
C THR A 134 -6.88 -7.06 9.73
N GLY A 135 -6.69 -8.18 10.43
CA GLY A 135 -5.78 -8.25 11.59
C GLY A 135 -6.36 -7.77 12.93
N ASP A 136 -7.66 -7.43 12.98
CA ASP A 136 -8.37 -7.00 14.20
C ASP A 136 -9.11 -8.12 14.93
N GLN A 137 -8.69 -9.38 14.76
CA GLN A 137 -9.19 -10.44 15.64
C GLN A 137 -8.48 -10.37 17.01
N PRO A 138 -9.20 -10.59 18.12
CA PRO A 138 -8.60 -10.71 19.45
C PRO A 138 -7.60 -11.86 19.55
#